data_AF-A0A806TCF3-F1
#
_entry.id   AF-A0A806TCF3-F1
#
_cell.length_a   1.000
_cell.length_b   1.000
_cell.length_c   1.000
_cell.angle_alpha   90.00
_cell.angle_beta   90.00
_cell.angle_gamma   90.00
#
_symmetry.space_group_name_H-M   'P 1'
#
loop_
_entity.id
_entity.type
_entity.pdbx_description
1 polymer ?
#
loop_
_entity_poly.entity_id
_entity_poly.type
_entity_poly.pdbx_seq_one_letter_code
_entity_poly.pdbx_strand_id
1 'polypeptide(L)'
;MASLFLLLKWSLQTWTDLKNNVNESLVSRNNGQSAVTKAYRQILTESTTATVTGLMTHEDAVQAAMYRVVDKGLPTTLIDKAGRNWSIEGYTRMVVNTTVNRAFNEVRLQRMKDFDMHLALMSSHPNSRPACAPIQGHVVNLVSPSDPDFDPHYDSIFNHGYGEPSGTQGINCRHILFPYEPGVSENHQPQYDPDETIKNGKLVQQQRARERAIRDAKKRLRVAEQLGDDQMVSQTKTLLRARQAKLRDFIKETNAGKKNPILVRDYSREKIVTKIPIIKVNESELISKTVQHYGSFL
;
A
#
# COMPACT_ATOMS: atom_id res chain seq x y z
N MET A 1 23.85 27.33 3.22
CA MET A 1 24.43 26.06 3.72
C MET A 1 23.61 25.44 4.85
N ALA A 2 23.08 26.21 5.82
CA ALA A 2 22.26 25.68 6.92
C ALA A 2 20.99 24.93 6.47
N SER A 3 20.23 25.46 5.49
CA SER A 3 19.03 24.78 4.97
C SER A 3 19.32 23.46 4.25
N LEU A 4 20.46 23.37 3.56
CA LEU A 4 20.88 22.13 2.90
C LEU A 4 21.27 21.05 3.92
N PHE A 5 21.93 21.45 5.01
CA PHE A 5 22.25 20.57 6.14
C PHE A 5 21.00 20.07 6.86
N LEU A 6 20.00 20.94 7.08
CA LEU A 6 18.71 20.57 7.65
C LEU A 6 17.92 19.61 6.76
N LEU A 7 17.89 19.87 5.44
CA LEU A 7 17.27 18.97 4.46
C LEU A 7 17.95 17.60 4.39
N LEU A 8 19.29 17.55 4.46
CA LEU A 8 20.07 16.32 4.53
C LEU A 8 19.81 15.55 5.83
N LYS A 9 19.74 16.25 6.95
CA LYS A 9 19.46 15.62 8.25
C LYS A 9 18.04 15.05 8.28
N TRP A 10 17.07 15.77 7.71
CA TRP A 10 15.69 15.31 7.57
C TRP A 10 15.55 14.16 6.58
N SER A 11 16.29 14.16 5.47
CA SER A 11 16.31 13.03 4.55
C SER A 11 16.93 11.78 5.19
N LEU A 12 18.04 11.91 5.91
CA LEU A 12 18.65 10.80 6.66
C LEU A 12 17.73 10.24 7.75
N GLN A 13 17.01 11.12 8.46
CA GLN A 13 16.01 10.74 9.44
C GLN A 13 14.88 9.93 8.78
N THR A 14 14.29 10.46 7.69
CA THR A 14 13.22 9.77 6.96
C THR A 14 13.69 8.43 6.38
N TRP A 15 14.92 8.32 5.87
CA TRP A 15 15.52 7.05 5.45
C TRP A 15 15.62 6.03 6.59
N THR A 16 16.04 6.47 7.77
CA THR A 16 16.20 5.60 8.95
C THR A 16 14.83 5.12 9.45
N ASP A 17 13.87 6.04 9.52
CA ASP A 17 12.50 5.74 9.96
C ASP A 17 11.80 4.80 8.96
N LEU A 18 11.98 5.03 7.65
CA LEU A 18 11.47 4.13 6.61
C LEU A 18 12.06 2.74 6.74
N LYS A 19 13.38 2.61 6.92
CA LYS A 19 14.06 1.32 7.09
C LYS A 19 13.52 0.54 8.30
N ASN A 20 13.18 1.24 9.38
CA ASN A 20 12.59 0.65 10.58
C ASN A 20 11.10 0.30 10.40
N ASN A 21 10.41 1.00 9.49
CA ASN A 21 8.97 0.82 9.22
C ASN A 21 8.65 -0.11 8.03
N VAL A 22 9.64 -0.60 7.28
CA VAL A 22 9.42 -1.61 6.22
C VAL A 22 9.13 -2.96 6.85
N ASN A 23 7.93 -3.50 6.57
CA ASN A 23 7.54 -4.81 7.08
C ASN A 23 8.29 -5.96 6.38
N GLU A 24 9.20 -6.59 7.10
CA GLU A 24 10.01 -7.72 6.62
C GLU A 24 9.62 -9.08 7.20
N SER A 25 8.60 -9.14 8.06
CA SER A 25 8.23 -10.34 8.83
C SER A 25 8.03 -11.58 7.98
N LEU A 26 7.51 -11.41 6.75
CA LEU A 26 7.31 -12.51 5.82
C LEU A 26 8.64 -12.99 5.22
N VAL A 27 9.54 -12.07 4.85
CA VAL A 27 10.85 -12.42 4.27
C VAL A 27 11.75 -13.06 5.31
N SER A 28 11.82 -12.49 6.51
CA SER A 28 12.62 -13.02 7.61
C SER A 28 12.11 -14.36 8.10
N ARG A 29 10.79 -14.63 8.06
CA ARG A 29 10.23 -15.96 8.29
C ARG A 29 10.76 -17.00 7.30
N ASN A 30 10.83 -16.66 6.02
CA ASN A 30 11.21 -17.60 4.97
C ASN A 30 12.72 -17.82 4.89
N ASN A 31 13.51 -16.79 5.23
CA ASN A 31 14.96 -16.77 4.96
C ASN A 31 15.82 -16.48 6.18
N GLY A 32 15.25 -16.35 7.37
CA GLY A 32 15.94 -15.88 8.58
C GLY A 32 16.44 -14.44 8.46
N GLN A 33 17.28 -14.00 9.39
CA GLN A 33 18.04 -12.74 9.27
C GLN A 33 19.27 -12.96 8.39
N SER A 34 19.05 -13.05 7.08
CA SER A 34 20.06 -13.38 6.07
C SER A 34 20.36 -12.23 5.10
N ALA A 35 21.34 -12.43 4.22
CA ALA A 35 21.62 -11.52 3.10
C ALA A 35 20.38 -11.31 2.20
N VAL A 36 19.55 -12.34 2.04
CA VAL A 36 18.27 -12.26 1.30
C VAL A 36 17.33 -11.26 1.97
N THR A 37 17.14 -11.36 3.28
CA THR A 37 16.29 -10.43 4.05
C THR A 37 16.80 -9.01 3.97
N LYS A 38 18.12 -8.79 4.07
CA LYS A 38 18.73 -7.46 3.91
C LYS A 38 18.51 -6.89 2.51
N ALA A 39 18.69 -7.71 1.45
CA ALA A 39 18.47 -7.29 0.07
C ALA A 39 17.00 -6.90 -0.19
N TYR A 40 16.06 -7.68 0.35
CA TYR A 40 14.64 -7.37 0.32
C TYR A 40 14.32 -6.05 1.02
N ARG A 41 14.78 -5.88 2.26
CA ARG A 41 14.59 -4.66 3.05
C ARG A 41 15.11 -3.46 2.29
N GLN A 42 16.31 -3.55 1.72
CA GLN A 42 16.90 -2.48 0.91
C GLN A 42 16.01 -2.13 -0.29
N ILE A 43 15.65 -3.10 -1.13
CA ILE A 43 14.84 -2.86 -2.32
C ILE A 43 13.50 -2.19 -1.98
N LEU A 44 12.83 -2.67 -0.93
CA LEU A 44 11.55 -2.14 -0.48
C LEU A 44 11.70 -0.72 0.08
N THR A 45 12.74 -0.46 0.87
CA THR A 45 13.04 0.87 1.42
C THR A 45 13.33 1.88 0.30
N GLU A 46 14.15 1.51 -0.69
CA GLU A 46 14.44 2.36 -1.86
C GLU A 46 13.16 2.70 -2.64
N SER A 47 12.31 1.72 -2.90
CA SER A 47 11.06 1.95 -3.64
C SER A 47 10.05 2.77 -2.86
N THR A 48 9.92 2.55 -1.55
CA THR A 48 9.10 3.40 -0.69
C THR A 48 9.62 4.83 -0.68
N THR A 49 10.93 5.02 -0.55
CA THR A 49 11.54 6.36 -0.54
C THR A 49 11.27 7.08 -1.85
N ALA A 50 11.52 6.43 -2.99
CA ALA A 50 11.26 7.01 -4.30
C ALA A 50 9.80 7.44 -4.50
N THR A 51 8.85 6.73 -3.86
CA THR A 51 7.43 7.11 -3.87
C THR A 51 7.16 8.32 -2.98
N VAL A 52 7.66 8.31 -1.74
CA VAL A 52 7.43 9.39 -0.76
C VAL A 52 8.04 10.71 -1.23
N THR A 53 9.21 10.66 -1.87
CA THR A 53 9.91 11.85 -2.40
C THR A 53 9.41 12.30 -3.77
N GLY A 54 8.38 11.64 -4.33
CA GLY A 54 7.84 11.98 -5.66
C GLY A 54 8.76 11.67 -6.84
N LEU A 55 9.87 10.95 -6.64
CA LEU A 55 10.81 10.59 -7.71
C LEU A 55 10.20 9.58 -8.69
N MET A 56 9.29 8.74 -8.19
CA MET A 56 8.57 7.76 -8.98
C MET A 56 7.10 7.77 -8.60
N THR A 57 6.24 7.45 -9.57
CA THR A 57 4.87 7.08 -9.22
C THR A 57 4.90 5.82 -8.37
N HIS A 58 3.91 5.65 -7.50
CA HIS A 58 3.80 4.44 -6.66
C HIS A 58 3.82 3.15 -7.52
N GLU A 59 3.15 3.17 -8.68
CA GLU A 59 3.10 2.01 -9.56
C GLU A 59 4.47 1.68 -10.17
N ASP A 60 5.23 2.70 -10.59
CA ASP A 60 6.58 2.51 -11.13
C ASP A 60 7.55 2.04 -10.04
N ALA A 61 7.44 2.58 -8.82
CA ALA A 61 8.26 2.17 -7.69
C ALA A 61 8.04 0.70 -7.30
N VAL A 62 6.78 0.26 -7.32
CA VAL A 62 6.40 -1.14 -7.08
C VAL A 62 6.96 -2.04 -8.19
N GLN A 63 6.83 -1.64 -9.46
CA GLN A 63 7.37 -2.41 -10.58
C GLN A 63 8.90 -2.50 -10.51
N ALA A 64 9.58 -1.37 -10.29
CA ALA A 64 11.04 -1.33 -10.14
C ALA A 64 11.53 -2.23 -8.99
N ALA A 65 10.83 -2.25 -7.85
CA ALA A 65 11.16 -3.20 -6.78
C ALA A 65 11.03 -4.65 -7.24
N MET A 66 9.94 -5.01 -7.92
CA MET A 66 9.75 -6.38 -8.43
C MET A 66 10.88 -6.79 -9.38
N TYR A 67 11.32 -5.91 -10.27
CA TYR A 67 12.45 -6.16 -11.15
C TYR A 67 13.75 -6.40 -10.38
N ARG A 68 14.08 -5.52 -9.42
CA ARG A 68 15.28 -5.69 -8.59
C ARG A 68 15.28 -7.00 -7.80
N VAL A 69 14.12 -7.48 -7.36
CA VAL A 69 14.00 -8.78 -6.67
C VAL A 69 14.34 -9.93 -7.61
N VAL A 70 13.79 -9.92 -8.83
CA VAL A 70 14.03 -10.95 -9.86
C VAL A 70 15.50 -10.93 -10.31
N ASP A 71 16.05 -9.75 -10.61
CA ASP A 71 17.42 -9.59 -11.12
C ASP A 71 18.47 -10.07 -10.11
N LYS A 72 18.21 -9.89 -8.82
CA LYS A 72 19.07 -10.40 -7.73
C LYS A 72 18.86 -11.88 -7.42
N GLY A 73 17.99 -12.58 -8.15
CA GLY A 73 17.70 -14.00 -7.93
C GLY A 73 17.07 -14.29 -6.58
N LEU A 74 16.38 -13.32 -5.97
CA LEU A 74 15.76 -13.50 -4.66
C LEU A 74 14.51 -14.39 -4.76
N PRO A 75 14.15 -15.14 -3.70
CA PRO A 75 13.00 -16.04 -3.72
C PRO A 75 11.70 -15.33 -4.11
N THR A 76 11.05 -15.74 -5.21
CA THR A 76 9.85 -15.08 -5.73
C THR A 76 8.52 -15.58 -5.13
N THR A 77 8.61 -16.61 -4.29
CA THR A 77 7.50 -17.22 -3.56
C THR A 77 7.82 -17.18 -2.08
N LEU A 78 6.90 -16.65 -1.27
CA LEU A 78 7.02 -16.58 0.18
C LEU A 78 5.85 -17.31 0.83
N ILE A 79 6.07 -17.93 1.99
CA ILE A 79 5.05 -18.68 2.73
C ILE A 79 4.73 -17.96 4.03
N ASP A 80 3.45 -17.72 4.29
CA ASP A 80 3.02 -17.11 5.56
C ASP A 80 2.89 -18.13 6.69
N LYS A 81 2.57 -17.63 7.90
CA LYS A 81 2.37 -18.47 9.09
C LYS A 81 1.25 -19.50 8.95
N ALA A 82 0.31 -19.29 8.04
CA ALA A 82 -0.82 -20.17 7.77
C ALA A 82 -0.57 -21.09 6.56
N GLY A 83 0.67 -21.16 6.06
CA GLY A 83 1.05 -22.01 4.94
C GLY A 83 0.59 -21.49 3.57
N ARG A 84 0.14 -20.23 3.47
CA ARG A 84 -0.35 -19.68 2.21
C ARG A 84 0.82 -19.15 1.40
N ASN A 85 0.76 -19.39 0.09
CA ASN A 85 1.74 -18.86 -0.86
C ASN A 85 1.45 -17.40 -1.19
N TRP A 86 2.46 -16.57 -1.03
CA TRP A 86 2.49 -15.18 -1.42
C TRP A 86 3.38 -15.02 -2.65
N SER A 87 2.81 -14.41 -3.69
CA SER A 87 3.62 -13.99 -4.83
C SER A 87 4.41 -12.74 -4.45
N ILE A 88 5.61 -12.62 -5.00
CA ILE A 88 6.41 -11.41 -4.81
C ILE A 88 5.65 -10.15 -5.22
N GLU A 89 4.84 -10.20 -6.28
CA GLU A 89 4.08 -9.01 -6.70
C GLU A 89 3.04 -8.60 -5.66
N GLY A 90 2.37 -9.57 -5.04
CA GLY A 90 1.42 -9.32 -3.98
C GLY A 90 2.09 -8.75 -2.72
N TYR A 91 3.23 -9.33 -2.35
CA TYR A 91 3.99 -8.92 -1.18
C TYR A 91 4.64 -7.54 -1.35
N THR A 92 5.43 -7.32 -2.40
CA THR A 92 6.07 -6.03 -2.70
C THR A 92 5.05 -4.91 -2.75
N ARG A 93 3.94 -5.11 -3.47
CA ARG A 93 2.88 -4.11 -3.54
C ARG A 93 2.27 -3.82 -2.18
N MET A 94 2.01 -4.83 -1.35
CA MET A 94 1.46 -4.64 -0.01
C MET A 94 2.41 -3.84 0.88
N VAL A 95 3.70 -4.19 0.88
CA VAL A 95 4.69 -3.50 1.73
C VAL A 95 4.87 -2.06 1.29
N VAL A 96 5.09 -1.81 0.00
CA VAL A 96 5.27 -0.44 -0.51
C VAL A 96 4.04 0.43 -0.21
N ASN A 97 2.82 -0.03 -0.52
CA ASN A 97 1.60 0.71 -0.21
C ASN A 97 1.49 1.03 1.29
N THR A 98 1.73 0.03 2.14
CA THR A 98 1.57 0.17 3.59
C THR A 98 2.62 1.13 4.15
N THR A 99 3.88 0.98 3.77
CA THR A 99 4.96 1.81 4.30
C THR A 99 4.85 3.25 3.78
N VAL A 100 4.45 3.47 2.52
CA VAL A 100 4.19 4.82 1.99
C VAL A 100 3.07 5.52 2.77
N ASN A 101 1.94 4.85 2.97
CA ASN A 101 0.82 5.44 3.73
C ASN A 101 1.20 5.70 5.20
N ARG A 102 1.92 4.78 5.83
CA ARG A 102 2.45 4.96 7.19
C ARG A 102 3.36 6.17 7.28
N ALA A 103 4.32 6.31 6.35
CA ALA A 103 5.25 7.45 6.34
C ALA A 103 4.51 8.78 6.24
N PHE A 104 3.52 8.90 5.34
CA PHE A 104 2.72 10.12 5.24
C PHE A 104 1.89 10.40 6.50
N ASN A 105 1.33 9.37 7.12
CA ASN A 105 0.54 9.54 8.34
C ASN A 105 1.43 9.85 9.55
N GLU A 106 2.60 9.26 9.66
CA GLU A 106 3.58 9.54 10.72
C GLU A 106 4.04 11.00 10.68
N VAL A 107 4.33 11.54 9.48
CA VAL A 107 4.65 12.97 9.33
C VAL A 107 3.47 13.86 9.77
N ARG A 108 2.22 13.49 9.43
CA ARG A 108 1.04 14.24 9.88
C ARG A 108 0.88 14.20 11.40
N LEU A 109 0.96 13.01 11.99
CA LEU A 109 0.82 12.82 13.44
C LEU A 109 1.92 13.54 14.22
N GLN A 110 3.16 13.51 13.71
CA GLN A 110 4.26 14.26 14.33
C GLN A 110 4.01 15.76 14.27
N ARG A 111 3.54 16.30 13.13
CA ARG A 111 3.17 17.72 13.03
C ARG A 111 2.03 18.09 13.97
N MET A 112 1.01 17.25 14.08
CA MET A 112 -0.07 17.47 15.02
C MET A 112 0.44 17.53 16.47
N LYS A 113 1.35 16.61 16.83
CA LYS A 113 2.01 16.63 18.13
C LYS A 113 2.83 17.89 18.37
N ASP A 114 3.54 18.39 17.35
CA ASP A 114 4.32 19.65 17.46
C ASP A 114 3.42 20.87 17.78
N PHE A 115 2.12 20.79 17.44
CA PHE A 115 1.11 21.83 17.67
C PHE A 115 0.09 21.47 18.76
N ASP A 116 0.36 20.43 19.58
CA ASP A 116 -0.53 20.01 20.68
C ASP A 116 -1.95 19.63 20.21
N MET A 117 -2.04 19.02 19.02
CA MET A 117 -3.31 18.58 18.43
C MET A 117 -3.51 17.08 18.63
N HIS A 118 -4.57 16.71 19.35
CA HIS A 118 -4.89 15.31 19.71
C HIS A 118 -6.06 14.72 18.93
N LEU A 119 -6.74 15.52 18.12
CA LEU A 119 -7.94 15.12 17.37
C LEU A 119 -7.68 15.14 15.87
N ALA A 120 -8.19 14.13 15.17
CA ALA A 120 -8.16 14.08 13.71
C ALA A 120 -9.52 13.73 13.12
N LEU A 121 -9.86 14.35 12.00
CA LEU A 121 -10.94 13.89 11.14
C LEU A 121 -10.43 12.75 10.24
N MET A 122 -11.01 11.56 10.37
CA MET A 122 -10.65 10.41 9.55
C MET A 122 -11.35 10.47 8.19
N SER A 123 -10.61 10.28 7.10
CA SER A 123 -11.21 10.24 5.76
C SER A 123 -12.25 9.11 5.64
N SER A 124 -13.19 9.22 4.70
CA SER A 124 -14.21 8.19 4.45
C SER A 124 -14.00 7.41 3.16
N HIS A 125 -14.25 6.11 3.19
CA HIS A 125 -14.17 5.23 2.02
C HIS A 125 -15.35 4.24 1.94
N PRO A 126 -15.87 3.96 0.73
CA PRO A 126 -17.06 3.12 0.56
C PRO A 126 -16.81 1.61 0.79
N ASN A 127 -15.58 1.19 1.12
CA ASN A 127 -15.16 -0.22 1.18
C ASN A 127 -14.14 -0.49 2.30
N SER A 128 -14.40 0.10 3.46
CA SER A 128 -13.56 0.03 4.65
C SER A 128 -13.59 -1.34 5.34
N ARG A 129 -12.52 -1.64 6.10
CA ARG A 129 -12.41 -2.85 6.92
C ARG A 129 -13.28 -2.73 8.19
N PRO A 130 -13.60 -3.83 8.88
CA PRO A 130 -14.37 -3.80 10.12
C PRO A 130 -13.84 -2.83 11.18
N ALA A 131 -12.52 -2.78 11.38
CA ALA A 131 -11.91 -1.85 12.35
C ALA A 131 -11.98 -0.37 11.96
N CYS A 132 -12.16 -0.02 10.68
CA CYS A 132 -12.22 1.38 10.26
C CYS A 132 -13.64 1.84 9.94
N ALA A 133 -14.53 0.91 9.61
CA ALA A 133 -15.86 1.22 9.14
C ALA A 133 -16.70 2.07 10.12
N PRO A 134 -16.63 1.85 11.45
CA PRO A 134 -17.40 2.65 12.42
C PRO A 134 -16.86 4.07 12.63
N ILE A 135 -15.55 4.29 12.46
CA ILE A 135 -14.88 5.55 12.83
C ILE A 135 -14.51 6.44 11.64
N GLN A 136 -14.51 5.90 10.42
CA GLN A 136 -14.27 6.71 9.22
C GLN A 136 -15.30 7.85 9.12
N GLY A 137 -14.89 9.01 8.62
CA GLY A 137 -15.78 10.16 8.48
C GLY A 137 -16.09 10.89 9.78
N HIS A 138 -15.58 10.41 10.91
CA HIS A 138 -15.75 11.01 12.22
C HIS A 138 -14.43 11.60 12.71
N VAL A 139 -14.57 12.51 13.66
CA VAL A 139 -13.44 12.99 14.46
C VAL A 139 -13.06 11.88 15.44
N VAL A 140 -11.78 11.61 15.57
CA VAL A 140 -11.21 10.56 16.41
C VAL A 140 -10.08 11.10 17.27
N ASN A 141 -9.98 10.58 18.48
CA ASN A 141 -8.82 10.76 19.34
C ASN A 141 -7.62 10.00 18.78
N LEU A 142 -6.48 10.69 18.72
CA LEU A 142 -5.18 10.12 18.37
C LEU A 142 -4.41 9.60 19.59
N VAL A 143 -4.97 9.79 20.78
CA VAL A 143 -4.45 9.33 22.06
C VAL A 143 -5.34 8.22 22.64
N SER A 144 -4.80 7.44 23.58
CA SER A 144 -5.55 6.38 24.26
C SER A 144 -6.59 6.95 25.23
N PRO A 145 -7.67 6.23 25.57
CA PRO A 145 -8.64 6.70 26.58
C PRO A 145 -8.07 6.96 27.98
N SER A 146 -6.88 6.45 28.30
CA SER A 146 -6.18 6.71 29.57
C SER A 146 -5.28 7.95 29.53
N ASP A 147 -5.15 8.60 28.38
CA ASP A 147 -4.30 9.76 28.18
C ASP A 147 -4.97 11.03 28.74
N PRO A 148 -4.25 11.92 29.44
CA PRO A 148 -4.79 13.19 29.93
C PRO A 148 -5.40 14.08 28.83
N ASP A 149 -4.89 13.97 27.60
CA ASP A 149 -5.33 14.80 26.48
C ASP A 149 -6.51 14.16 25.71
N PHE A 150 -7.10 13.09 26.26
CA PHE A 150 -8.25 12.42 25.67
C PHE A 150 -9.54 13.24 25.79
N ASP A 151 -10.18 13.52 24.66
CA ASP A 151 -11.50 14.16 24.63
C ASP A 151 -12.61 13.10 24.69
N PRO A 152 -13.46 13.07 25.74
CA PRO A 152 -14.53 12.08 25.88
C PRO A 152 -15.65 12.19 24.85
N HIS A 153 -15.71 13.27 24.05
CA HIS A 153 -16.70 13.43 23.00
C HIS A 153 -16.42 12.55 21.77
N TYR A 154 -15.18 12.11 21.58
CA TYR A 154 -14.74 11.39 20.39
C TYR A 154 -14.19 10.00 20.72
N ASP A 155 -14.39 9.03 19.82
CA ASP A 155 -13.81 7.70 19.99
C ASP A 155 -12.30 7.70 19.66
N SER A 156 -11.54 6.80 20.27
CA SER A 156 -10.09 6.69 20.06
C SER A 156 -9.74 5.67 18.99
N ILE A 157 -8.76 5.99 18.14
CA ILE A 157 -8.22 5.02 17.17
C ILE A 157 -7.65 3.75 17.84
N PHE A 158 -7.24 3.84 19.11
CA PHE A 158 -6.74 2.69 19.87
C PHE A 158 -7.82 1.65 20.16
N ASN A 159 -9.08 2.08 20.33
CA ASN A 159 -10.23 1.17 20.48
C ASN A 159 -10.48 0.36 19.19
N HIS A 160 -9.88 0.80 18.08
CA HIS A 160 -10.01 0.19 16.75
C HIS A 160 -8.71 -0.50 16.30
N GLY A 161 -7.89 -0.93 17.27
CA GLY A 161 -6.68 -1.73 17.02
C GLY A 161 -5.56 -0.96 16.32
N TYR A 162 -5.46 0.36 16.54
CA TYR A 162 -4.30 1.11 16.07
C TYR A 162 -2.99 0.44 16.52
N GLY A 163 -2.03 0.30 15.60
CA GLY A 163 -0.80 -0.47 15.81
C GLY A 163 -0.87 -1.93 15.33
N GLU A 164 -2.07 -2.51 15.20
CA GLU A 164 -2.26 -3.88 14.74
C GLU A 164 -2.37 -3.98 13.21
N PRO A 165 -1.88 -5.08 12.57
CA PRO A 165 -1.99 -5.27 11.12
C PRO A 165 -3.42 -5.17 10.57
N SER A 166 -4.40 -5.68 11.32
CA SER A 166 -5.81 -5.67 10.95
C SER A 166 -6.59 -4.45 11.44
N GLY A 167 -6.02 -3.66 12.35
CA GLY A 167 -6.70 -2.50 12.92
C GLY A 167 -6.69 -1.28 12.02
N THR A 168 -7.13 -0.16 12.57
CA THR A 168 -7.07 1.14 11.90
C THR A 168 -5.61 1.55 11.66
N GLN A 169 -5.36 2.24 10.54
CA GLN A 169 -4.01 2.56 10.07
C GLN A 169 -3.07 1.34 9.87
N GLY A 170 -3.62 0.12 9.83
CA GLY A 170 -2.89 -1.12 9.59
C GLY A 170 -2.54 -1.40 8.13
N ILE A 171 -2.15 -2.64 7.82
CA ILE A 171 -1.67 -3.07 6.49
C ILE A 171 -2.70 -2.79 5.40
N ASN A 172 -2.31 -2.12 4.31
CA ASN A 172 -3.20 -1.67 3.21
C ASN A 172 -4.35 -0.74 3.65
N CYS A 173 -4.27 -0.11 4.84
CA CYS A 173 -5.18 0.98 5.17
C CYS A 173 -4.89 2.17 4.25
N ARG A 174 -5.95 2.87 3.83
CA ARG A 174 -5.87 4.05 2.95
C ARG A 174 -6.38 5.32 3.63
N HIS A 175 -6.85 5.20 4.86
CA HIS A 175 -7.42 6.32 5.59
C HIS A 175 -6.36 7.35 5.92
N ILE A 176 -6.70 8.60 5.64
CA ILE A 176 -5.91 9.77 6.00
C ILE A 176 -6.52 10.34 7.29
N LEU A 177 -5.66 10.80 8.18
CA LEU A 177 -6.04 11.53 9.39
C LEU A 177 -5.73 13.01 9.12
N PHE A 178 -6.78 13.83 9.06
CA PHE A 178 -6.67 15.27 8.89
C PHE A 178 -6.67 15.91 10.28
N PRO A 179 -5.75 16.85 10.59
CA PRO A 179 -5.81 17.58 11.85
C PRO A 179 -7.19 18.21 12.05
N TYR A 180 -7.72 18.13 13.26
CA TYR A 180 -9.04 18.65 13.59
C TYR A 180 -8.96 19.50 14.86
N GLU A 181 -9.48 20.71 14.78
CA GLU A 181 -9.60 21.66 15.89
C GLU A 181 -11.10 21.93 16.13
N PRO A 182 -11.66 21.56 17.29
CA PRO A 182 -13.05 21.84 17.62
C PRO A 182 -13.41 23.32 17.48
N GLY A 183 -14.55 23.62 16.86
CA GLY A 183 -15.02 24.99 16.64
C GLY A 183 -14.33 25.76 15.50
N VAL A 184 -13.23 25.25 14.96
CA VAL A 184 -12.54 25.84 13.78
C VAL A 184 -12.68 24.94 12.55
N SER A 185 -12.58 23.63 12.72
CA SER A 185 -12.59 22.67 11.62
C SER A 185 -14.00 22.21 11.26
N GLU A 186 -14.30 22.18 9.96
CA GLU A 186 -15.55 21.64 9.43
C GLU A 186 -15.38 20.21 8.88
N ASN A 187 -16.39 19.37 9.11
CA ASN A 187 -16.41 18.00 8.59
C ASN A 187 -17.24 17.90 7.31
N HIS A 188 -16.56 17.73 6.17
CA HIS A 188 -17.19 17.47 4.87
C HIS A 188 -17.02 16.02 4.39
N GLN A 189 -16.60 15.10 5.27
CA GLN A 189 -16.44 13.71 4.86
C GLN A 189 -17.81 13.07 4.56
N PRO A 190 -17.93 12.31 3.45
CA PRO A 190 -19.13 11.55 3.20
C PRO A 190 -19.32 10.51 4.30
N GLN A 191 -20.55 10.34 4.75
CA GLN A 191 -20.90 9.31 5.72
C GLN A 191 -21.34 8.05 4.99
N TYR A 192 -20.86 6.90 5.45
CA TYR A 192 -21.22 5.60 4.91
C TYR A 192 -21.72 4.70 6.03
N ASP A 193 -22.71 3.87 5.72
CA ASP A 193 -23.15 2.80 6.62
C ASP A 193 -21.99 1.81 6.87
N PRO A 194 -21.58 1.57 8.13
CA PRO A 194 -20.46 0.69 8.44
C PRO A 194 -20.64 -0.72 7.86
N ASP A 195 -21.83 -1.30 7.95
CA ASP A 195 -22.11 -2.65 7.46
C ASP A 195 -22.02 -2.74 5.93
N GLU A 196 -22.53 -1.73 5.22
CA GLU A 196 -22.39 -1.62 3.77
C GLU A 196 -20.92 -1.51 3.37
N THR A 197 -20.12 -0.68 4.04
CA THR A 197 -18.69 -0.54 3.68
C THR A 197 -17.91 -1.83 3.92
N ILE A 198 -18.21 -2.57 4.98
CA ILE A 198 -17.60 -3.88 5.24
C ILE A 198 -17.98 -4.88 4.15
N LYS A 199 -19.25 -4.91 3.72
CA LYS A 199 -19.72 -5.75 2.61
C LYS A 199 -19.02 -5.38 1.30
N ASN A 200 -18.91 -4.10 0.99
CA ASN A 200 -18.19 -3.60 -0.18
C ASN A 200 -16.69 -3.96 -0.14
N GLY A 201 -16.07 -3.91 1.05
CA GLY A 201 -14.72 -4.39 1.27
C GLY A 201 -14.53 -5.85 0.85
N LYS A 202 -15.49 -6.74 1.17
CA LYS A 202 -15.47 -8.15 0.75
C LYS A 202 -15.57 -8.29 -0.78
N LEU A 203 -16.41 -7.50 -1.45
CA LEU A 203 -16.53 -7.49 -2.91
C LEU A 203 -15.22 -7.07 -3.58
N VAL A 204 -14.55 -6.04 -3.05
CA VAL A 204 -13.21 -5.63 -3.53
C VAL A 204 -12.21 -6.78 -3.36
N GLN A 205 -12.21 -7.50 -2.25
CA GLN A 205 -11.31 -8.65 -2.06
C GLN A 205 -11.57 -9.77 -3.08
N GLN A 206 -12.84 -10.04 -3.42
CA GLN A 206 -13.19 -10.97 -4.49
C GLN A 206 -12.66 -10.50 -5.86
N GLN A 207 -12.76 -9.19 -6.16
CA GLN A 207 -12.14 -8.62 -7.36
C GLN A 207 -10.62 -8.84 -7.36
N ARG A 208 -9.93 -8.60 -6.23
CA ARG A 208 -8.47 -8.82 -6.12
C ARG A 208 -8.08 -10.29 -6.32
N ALA A 209 -8.93 -11.23 -5.91
CA ALA A 209 -8.71 -12.65 -6.17
C ALA A 209 -8.79 -12.98 -7.67
N ARG A 210 -9.79 -12.44 -8.37
CA ARG A 210 -9.93 -12.60 -9.83
C ARG A 210 -8.75 -11.98 -10.60
N GLU A 211 -8.30 -10.80 -10.19
CA GLU A 211 -7.12 -10.15 -10.78
C GLU A 211 -5.84 -10.98 -10.58
N ARG A 212 -5.65 -11.59 -9.41
CA ARG A 212 -4.55 -12.55 -9.17
C ARG A 212 -4.63 -13.73 -10.12
N ALA A 213 -5.82 -14.31 -10.32
CA ALA A 213 -6.00 -15.42 -11.24
C ALA A 213 -5.72 -15.01 -12.70
N ILE A 214 -6.06 -13.79 -13.11
CA ILE A 214 -5.71 -13.28 -14.44
C ILE A 214 -4.19 -13.16 -14.60
N ARG A 215 -3.49 -12.61 -13.59
CA ARG A 215 -2.02 -12.54 -13.61
C ARG A 215 -1.38 -13.93 -13.71
N ASP A 216 -1.86 -14.91 -12.94
CA ASP A 216 -1.41 -16.31 -13.02
C ASP A 216 -1.60 -16.89 -14.43
N ALA A 217 -2.76 -16.70 -15.07
CA ALA A 217 -2.97 -17.17 -16.44
C ALA A 217 -2.02 -16.49 -17.44
N LYS A 218 -1.75 -15.19 -17.29
CA LYS A 218 -0.78 -14.47 -18.15
C LYS A 218 0.64 -14.99 -17.98
N LYS A 219 1.06 -15.34 -16.75
CA LYS A 219 2.36 -15.96 -16.50
C LYS A 219 2.48 -17.31 -17.19
N ARG A 220 1.45 -18.17 -17.07
CA ARG A 220 1.42 -19.48 -17.74
C ARG A 220 1.48 -19.35 -19.26
N LEU A 221 0.75 -18.37 -19.82
CA LEU A 221 0.75 -18.12 -21.26
C LEU A 221 2.16 -17.80 -21.76
N ARG A 222 2.86 -16.92 -21.04
CA ARG A 222 4.25 -16.55 -21.35
C ARG A 222 5.20 -17.74 -21.33
N VAL A 223 5.07 -18.62 -20.33
CA VAL A 223 5.89 -19.83 -20.24
C VAL A 223 5.59 -20.76 -21.41
N ALA A 224 4.32 -20.98 -21.75
CA ALA A 224 3.93 -21.82 -22.88
C ALA A 224 4.47 -21.27 -24.22
N GLU A 225 4.40 -19.95 -24.42
CA GLU A 225 4.96 -19.27 -25.60
C GLU A 225 6.49 -19.44 -25.69
N GLN A 226 7.20 -19.37 -24.56
CA GLN A 226 8.65 -19.56 -24.52
C GLN A 226 9.07 -21.01 -24.80
N LEU A 227 8.23 -21.98 -24.44
CA LEU A 227 8.49 -23.40 -24.67
C LEU A 227 8.04 -23.88 -26.06
N GLY A 228 7.35 -23.04 -26.84
CA GLY A 228 6.80 -23.43 -28.14
C GLY A 228 5.65 -24.44 -28.06
N ASP A 229 4.96 -24.53 -26.93
CA ASP A 229 3.85 -25.47 -26.72
C ASP A 229 2.53 -24.86 -27.24
N ASP A 230 2.27 -25.03 -28.53
CA ASP A 230 1.09 -24.46 -29.20
C ASP A 230 -0.25 -24.92 -28.59
N GLN A 231 -0.31 -26.17 -28.12
CA GLN A 231 -1.50 -26.70 -27.45
C GLN A 231 -1.76 -25.94 -26.15
N MET A 232 -0.73 -25.80 -25.31
CA MET A 232 -0.83 -25.10 -24.03
C MET A 232 -1.05 -23.59 -24.22
N VAL A 233 -0.48 -22.98 -25.26
CA VAL A 233 -0.75 -21.59 -25.66
C VAL A 233 -2.23 -21.41 -25.97
N SER A 234 -2.81 -22.29 -26.79
CA SER A 234 -4.24 -22.23 -27.15
C SER A 234 -5.14 -22.38 -25.93
N GLN A 235 -4.90 -23.40 -25.09
CA GLN A 235 -5.66 -23.65 -23.86
C GLN A 235 -5.56 -22.46 -22.89
N THR A 236 -4.37 -21.92 -22.69
CA THR A 236 -4.14 -20.82 -21.75
C THR A 236 -4.77 -19.51 -22.25
N LYS A 237 -4.75 -19.23 -23.57
CA LYS A 237 -5.46 -18.08 -24.17
C LYS A 237 -6.97 -18.19 -23.90
N THR A 238 -7.55 -19.37 -24.06
CA THR A 238 -8.98 -19.63 -23.76
C THR A 238 -9.28 -19.40 -22.27
N LEU A 239 -8.47 -19.95 -21.37
CA LEU A 239 -8.60 -19.75 -19.93
C LEU A 239 -8.48 -18.26 -19.54
N LEU A 240 -7.52 -17.53 -20.11
CA LEU A 240 -7.31 -16.11 -19.84
C LEU A 240 -8.54 -15.29 -20.25
N ARG A 241 -9.09 -15.52 -21.45
CA ARG A 241 -10.30 -14.86 -21.92
C ARG A 241 -11.49 -15.14 -21.00
N ALA A 242 -11.66 -16.39 -20.57
CA ALA A 242 -12.71 -16.78 -19.65
C ALA A 242 -12.57 -16.09 -18.28
N ARG A 243 -11.35 -16.02 -17.71
CA ARG A 243 -11.09 -15.32 -16.44
C ARG A 243 -11.37 -13.81 -16.56
N GLN A 244 -10.97 -13.19 -17.66
CA GLN A 244 -11.24 -11.78 -17.94
C GLN A 244 -12.73 -11.49 -18.15
N ALA A 245 -13.47 -12.39 -18.80
CA ALA A 245 -14.93 -12.30 -18.93
C ALA A 245 -15.59 -12.35 -17.57
N LYS A 246 -15.29 -13.38 -16.76
CA LYS A 246 -15.81 -13.50 -15.39
C LYS A 246 -15.53 -12.28 -14.51
N LEU A 247 -14.38 -11.62 -14.68
CA LEU A 247 -14.10 -10.36 -13.97
C LEU A 247 -14.99 -9.21 -14.46
N ARG A 248 -15.17 -9.06 -15.77
CA ARG A 248 -16.08 -8.03 -16.34
C ARG A 248 -17.51 -8.25 -15.86
N ASP A 249 -17.99 -9.49 -15.92
CA ASP A 249 -19.35 -9.84 -15.53
C ASP A 249 -19.55 -9.57 -14.04
N PHE A 250 -18.62 -10.01 -13.20
CA PHE A 250 -18.65 -9.72 -11.76
C PHE A 250 -18.71 -8.21 -11.45
N ILE A 251 -17.90 -7.40 -12.13
CA ILE A 251 -17.93 -5.93 -11.95
C ILE A 251 -19.27 -5.36 -12.42
N LYS A 252 -19.78 -5.81 -13.58
CA LYS A 252 -21.05 -5.37 -14.15
C LYS A 252 -22.22 -5.69 -13.21
N GLU A 253 -22.31 -6.94 -12.75
CA GLU A 253 -23.34 -7.43 -11.84
C GLU A 253 -23.29 -6.69 -10.50
N THR A 254 -22.09 -6.53 -9.93
CA THR A 254 -21.93 -5.84 -8.64
C THR A 254 -22.37 -4.38 -8.69
N ASN A 255 -22.14 -3.71 -9.82
CA ASN A 255 -22.51 -2.31 -10.00
C ASN A 255 -23.92 -2.12 -10.58
N ALA A 256 -24.65 -3.20 -10.90
CA ALA A 256 -25.97 -3.09 -11.49
C ALA A 256 -26.94 -2.38 -10.54
N GLY A 257 -27.62 -1.35 -11.03
CA GLY A 257 -28.56 -0.54 -10.24
C GLY A 257 -27.91 0.36 -9.17
N LYS A 258 -26.58 0.47 -9.13
CA LYS A 258 -25.88 1.36 -8.21
C LYS A 258 -25.58 2.71 -8.89
N LYS A 259 -25.90 3.81 -8.21
CA LYS A 259 -25.60 5.18 -8.68
C LYS A 259 -24.09 5.41 -8.82
N ASN A 260 -23.32 4.94 -7.84
CA ASN A 260 -21.87 5.02 -7.83
C ASN A 260 -21.25 3.62 -7.95
N PRO A 261 -20.23 3.42 -8.80
CA PRO A 261 -19.60 2.11 -8.96
C PRO A 261 -18.85 1.71 -7.69
N ILE A 262 -19.11 0.50 -7.18
CA ILE A 262 -18.40 -0.10 -6.04
C ILE A 262 -17.07 -0.68 -6.52
N LEU A 263 -17.09 -1.36 -7.67
CA LEU A 263 -15.95 -2.00 -8.28
C LEU A 263 -15.55 -1.30 -9.57
N VAL A 264 -14.26 -1.06 -9.76
CA VAL A 264 -13.71 -0.47 -10.99
C VAL A 264 -12.61 -1.37 -11.51
N ARG A 265 -12.64 -1.66 -12.82
CA ARG A 265 -11.61 -2.47 -13.46
C ARG A 265 -10.33 -1.66 -13.57
N ASP A 266 -9.24 -2.24 -13.07
CA ASP A 266 -7.91 -1.63 -13.12
C ASP A 266 -6.95 -2.59 -13.84
N TYR A 267 -6.63 -2.26 -15.09
CA TYR A 267 -5.75 -3.08 -15.93
C TYR A 267 -4.31 -3.12 -15.42
N SER A 268 -3.85 -2.11 -14.68
CA SER A 268 -2.51 -2.10 -14.09
C SER A 268 -2.33 -3.28 -13.12
N ARG A 269 -3.39 -3.63 -12.39
CA ARG A 269 -3.42 -4.78 -11.50
C ARG A 269 -3.43 -6.10 -12.23
N GLU A 270 -3.82 -6.16 -13.49
CA GLU A 270 -3.74 -7.38 -14.28
C GLU A 270 -2.39 -7.53 -15.02
N LYS A 271 -1.51 -6.52 -14.98
CA LYS A 271 -0.21 -6.60 -15.65
C LYS A 271 0.67 -7.65 -14.98
N ILE A 272 1.40 -8.38 -15.82
CA ILE A 272 2.53 -9.18 -15.40
C ILE A 272 3.80 -8.43 -15.77
N VAL A 273 4.85 -8.66 -15.02
CA VAL A 273 6.18 -8.13 -15.23
C VAL A 273 6.71 -8.74 -16.54
N THR A 274 6.72 -7.98 -17.64
CA THR A 274 6.97 -8.51 -19.00
C THR A 274 8.32 -8.14 -19.60
N LYS A 275 8.89 -6.99 -19.24
CA LYS A 275 10.22 -6.50 -19.64
C LYS A 275 10.91 -6.01 -18.40
N ILE A 276 12.11 -6.47 -18.10
CA ILE A 276 12.96 -5.92 -17.04
C ILE A 276 13.56 -4.61 -17.57
N PRO A 277 13.06 -3.41 -17.22
CA PRO A 277 13.90 -2.24 -17.38
C PRO A 277 15.01 -2.38 -16.35
N ILE A 278 16.24 -2.49 -16.82
CA ILE A 278 17.41 -2.32 -15.96
C ILE A 278 17.42 -0.84 -15.57
N ILE A 279 16.71 -0.50 -14.49
CA ILE A 279 16.77 0.83 -13.89
C ILE A 279 17.88 0.75 -12.85
N LYS A 280 19.09 1.18 -13.22
CA LYS A 280 20.16 1.46 -12.26
C LYS A 280 19.75 2.69 -11.47
N VAL A 281 19.07 2.47 -10.35
CA VAL A 281 18.85 3.52 -9.37
C VAL A 281 20.13 3.60 -8.54
N ASN A 282 20.98 4.58 -8.82
CA ASN A 282 22.19 4.79 -8.02
C ASN A 282 21.83 5.64 -6.80
N GLU A 283 22.31 5.26 -5.62
CA GLU A 283 22.02 5.96 -4.35
C GLU A 283 22.38 7.46 -4.43
N SER A 284 23.47 7.77 -5.13
CA SER A 284 23.90 9.15 -5.42
C SER A 284 22.89 9.94 -6.26
N GLU A 285 22.19 9.30 -7.18
CA GLU A 285 21.19 9.93 -8.05
C GLU A 285 19.87 10.14 -7.32
N LEU A 286 19.51 9.22 -6.40
CA LEU A 286 18.38 9.41 -5.50
C LEU A 286 18.61 10.62 -4.60
N ILE A 287 19.78 10.70 -3.97
CA ILE A 287 20.16 11.82 -3.09
C ILE A 287 20.20 13.13 -3.89
N SER A 288 20.78 13.16 -5.09
CA SER A 288 20.84 14.37 -5.93
C SER A 288 19.47 14.88 -6.34
N LYS A 289 18.55 13.99 -6.76
CA LYS A 289 17.20 14.40 -7.19
C LYS A 289 16.31 14.78 -6.03
N THR A 290 16.44 14.14 -4.87
CA THR A 290 15.77 14.56 -3.63
C THR A 290 16.24 15.96 -3.20
N VAL A 291 17.56 16.22 -3.24
CA VAL A 291 18.10 17.56 -2.95
C VAL A 291 17.62 18.61 -3.96
N GLN A 292 17.52 18.29 -5.24
CA GLN A 292 16.97 19.20 -6.26
C GLN A 292 15.48 19.48 -6.05
N HIS A 293 14.67 18.45 -5.79
CA HIS A 293 13.21 18.62 -5.67
C HIS A 293 12.83 19.44 -4.45
N TYR A 294 13.48 19.23 -3.30
CA TYR A 294 13.23 20.04 -2.09
C TYR A 294 14.03 21.34 -2.05
N GLY A 295 15.13 21.45 -2.80
CA GLY A 295 15.90 22.68 -2.95
C GLY A 295 15.21 23.74 -3.81
N SER A 296 14.25 23.37 -4.66
CA SER A 296 13.44 24.31 -5.46
C SER A 296 12.19 24.84 -4.75
N PHE A 297 11.87 24.33 -3.54
CA PHE A 297 10.77 24.80 -2.70
C PHE A 297 11.26 25.72 -1.55
N LEU A 298 12.55 26.06 -1.54
CA LEU A 298 13.17 27.10 -0.70
C LEU A 298 13.62 28.26 -1.59
#